data_AF-A0A537FA75-F1
#
_entry.id   AF-A0A537FA75-F1
#
_cell.length_a   1.000
_cell.length_b   1.000
_cell.length_c   1.000
_cell.angle_alpha   90.00
_cell.angle_beta   90.00
_cell.angle_gamma   90.00
#
_symmetry.space_group_name_H-M   'P 1'
#
loop_
_entity.id
_entity.type
_entity.pdbx_description
1 polymer ?
#
loop_
_entity_poly.entity_id
_entity_poly.type
_entity_poly.pdbx_seq_one_letter_code
_entity_poly.pdbx_strand_id
1 'polypeptide(L)'
;MLIEIGRDSGLSLATRRIAGTLTGISAILALIWIIRGPLGIQQYTLSLLLAGFSLGFLGRVFRTETISGAGRALVSFLWNLTWAFVGIILGIWILGWVASLQSDIFPAAISSWTPSLVVAAIAVGLGAYATQRLGLARRWRATPFIVTEGKGPTMEGTKLTVKHDTVGMPIRREGRTIGCVLMGEVSTTFKTPMGTVSASLPAPVTTVGIPFQG
;
A
#
# COMPACT_ATOMS: atom_id res chain seq x y z
N MET A 1 -19.31 17.94 -16.94
CA MET A 1 -18.92 16.52 -16.87
C MET A 1 -18.04 16.37 -15.63
N LEU A 2 -18.57 15.82 -14.54
CA LEU A 2 -17.88 15.73 -13.25
C LEU A 2 -16.73 14.73 -13.35
N ILE A 3 -15.50 15.19 -13.14
CA ILE A 3 -14.31 14.32 -13.07
C ILE A 3 -14.33 13.68 -11.68
N GLU A 4 -14.64 12.38 -11.61
CA GLU A 4 -14.52 11.58 -10.40
C GLU A 4 -13.05 11.55 -9.94
N ILE A 5 -12.70 12.45 -9.04
CA ILE A 5 -11.41 12.47 -8.34
C ILE A 5 -11.49 11.43 -7.22
N GLY A 6 -10.69 10.37 -7.32
CA GLY A 6 -10.31 9.54 -6.17
C GLY A 6 -11.31 8.46 -5.76
N ARG A 7 -11.84 7.69 -6.71
CA ARG A 7 -12.55 6.45 -6.37
C ARG A 7 -11.52 5.37 -6.07
N ASP A 8 -11.17 5.19 -4.79
CA ASP A 8 -10.61 3.92 -4.31
C ASP A 8 -11.44 2.81 -4.95
N SER A 9 -10.81 1.94 -5.74
CA SER A 9 -11.53 0.86 -6.42
C SER A 9 -12.38 0.11 -5.38
N GLY A 10 -13.65 -0.17 -5.65
CA GLY A 10 -14.50 -0.86 -4.66
C GLY A 10 -13.87 -2.17 -4.14
N LEU A 11 -13.00 -2.77 -4.94
CA LEU A 11 -12.16 -3.92 -4.60
C LEU A 11 -11.12 -3.65 -3.52
N SER A 12 -10.41 -2.52 -3.51
CA SER A 12 -9.42 -2.20 -2.46
C SER A 12 -10.10 -1.93 -1.11
N LEU A 13 -11.28 -1.31 -1.15
CA LEU A 13 -12.07 -1.04 0.05
C LEU A 13 -12.72 -2.33 0.60
N ALA A 14 -13.22 -3.20 -0.28
CA ALA A 14 -13.75 -4.50 0.09
C ALA A 14 -12.67 -5.43 0.68
N THR A 15 -11.51 -5.55 0.03
CA THR A 15 -10.39 -6.37 0.54
C THR A 15 -9.89 -5.86 1.89
N ARG A 16 -9.80 -4.55 2.10
CA ARG A 16 -9.42 -3.96 3.40
C ARG A 16 -10.46 -4.22 4.49
N ARG A 17 -11.75 -4.17 4.17
CA ARG A 17 -12.82 -4.54 5.11
C ARG A 17 -12.76 -6.03 5.46
N ILE A 18 -12.62 -6.90 4.47
CA ILE A 18 -12.48 -8.36 4.67
C ILE A 18 -11.26 -8.66 5.55
N ALA A 19 -10.11 -8.07 5.25
CA ALA A 19 -8.90 -8.18 6.06
C ALA A 19 -9.13 -7.75 7.52
N GLY A 20 -9.83 -6.62 7.72
CA GLY A 20 -10.20 -6.14 9.05
C GLY A 20 -11.11 -7.11 9.79
N THR A 21 -12.16 -7.62 9.13
CA THR A 21 -13.09 -8.59 9.74
C THR A 21 -12.41 -9.92 10.09
N LEU A 22 -11.56 -10.45 9.22
CA LEU A 22 -10.80 -11.68 9.46
C LEU A 22 -9.87 -11.54 10.69
N THR A 23 -9.15 -10.41 10.77
CA THR A 23 -8.28 -10.11 11.92
C THR A 23 -9.10 -9.92 13.20
N GLY A 24 -10.27 -9.27 13.10
CA GLY A 24 -11.19 -9.09 14.23
C GLY A 24 -11.73 -10.43 14.76
N ILE A 25 -12.17 -11.32 13.87
CA ILE A 25 -12.65 -12.66 14.23
C ILE A 25 -11.50 -13.48 14.84
N SER A 26 -10.28 -13.38 14.29
CA SER A 26 -9.08 -14.00 14.88
C SER A 26 -8.84 -13.55 16.32
N ALA A 27 -8.96 -12.25 16.61
CA ALA A 27 -8.83 -11.72 17.97
C ALA A 27 -9.96 -12.20 18.90
N ILE A 28 -11.19 -12.27 18.41
CA ILE A 28 -12.33 -12.81 19.16
C ILE A 28 -12.09 -14.29 19.50
N LEU A 29 -11.60 -15.09 18.54
CA LEU A 29 -11.28 -16.50 18.78
C LEU A 29 -10.14 -16.67 19.80
N ALA A 30 -9.13 -15.81 19.77
CA ALA A 30 -8.08 -15.79 20.79
C ALA A 30 -8.66 -15.46 22.18
N LEU A 31 -9.61 -14.52 22.26
CA LEU A 31 -10.29 -14.19 23.51
C LEU A 31 -11.14 -15.36 24.02
N ILE A 32 -11.93 -15.97 23.15
CA ILE A 32 -12.72 -17.19 23.46
C ILE A 32 -11.80 -18.30 23.96
N TRP A 33 -10.63 -18.46 23.34
CA TRP A 33 -9.65 -19.43 23.76
C TRP A 33 -9.15 -19.16 25.19
N ILE A 34 -8.90 -17.90 25.56
CA ILE A 34 -8.48 -17.54 26.94
C ILE A 34 -9.54 -17.90 27.98
N ILE A 35 -10.83 -17.75 27.65
CA ILE A 35 -11.97 -18.07 28.53
C ILE A 35 -12.55 -19.48 28.29
N ARG A 36 -11.81 -20.37 27.61
CA ARG A 36 -12.31 -21.72 27.26
C ARG A 36 -12.68 -22.58 28.46
N GLY A 37 -12.00 -22.37 29.60
CA GLY A 37 -12.24 -23.09 30.85
C GLY A 37 -13.67 -22.91 31.37
N PRO A 38 -14.11 -21.69 31.72
CA PRO A 38 -15.48 -21.45 32.18
C PRO A 38 -16.56 -21.75 31.12
N LEU A 39 -16.21 -21.73 29.83
CA LEU A 39 -17.12 -22.09 28.75
C LEU A 39 -17.28 -23.61 28.52
N GLY A 40 -16.47 -24.46 29.17
CA GLY A 40 -16.52 -25.91 28.98
C GLY A 40 -16.11 -26.39 27.58
N ILE A 41 -15.39 -25.57 26.80
CA ILE A 41 -15.01 -25.87 25.41
C ILE A 41 -13.54 -26.29 25.26
N GLN A 42 -12.93 -26.83 26.32
CA GLN A 42 -11.53 -27.25 26.35
C GLN A 42 -11.18 -28.27 25.25
N GLN A 43 -12.11 -29.13 24.86
CA GLN A 43 -11.94 -30.09 23.75
C GLN A 43 -11.69 -29.42 22.38
N TYR A 44 -12.09 -28.16 22.20
CA TYR A 44 -11.92 -27.41 20.96
C TYR A 44 -10.67 -26.51 20.95
N THR A 45 -9.79 -26.62 21.95
CA THR A 45 -8.58 -25.79 22.12
C THR A 45 -7.74 -25.72 20.84
N LEU A 46 -7.46 -26.87 20.22
CA LEU A 46 -6.62 -26.94 19.01
C LEU A 46 -7.34 -26.30 17.81
N SER A 47 -8.61 -26.61 17.59
CA SER A 47 -9.42 -26.07 16.50
C SER A 47 -9.58 -24.55 16.60
N LEU A 48 -9.80 -24.02 17.80
CA LEU A 48 -9.93 -22.58 18.05
C LEU A 48 -8.64 -21.83 17.71
N LEU A 49 -7.48 -22.36 18.11
CA LEU A 49 -6.19 -21.76 17.79
C LEU A 49 -5.89 -21.83 16.30
N LEU A 50 -6.15 -22.98 15.65
CA LEU A 50 -5.94 -23.12 14.20
C LEU A 50 -6.83 -22.16 13.40
N ALA A 51 -8.10 -22.06 13.75
CA ALA A 51 -9.02 -21.09 13.15
C ALA A 51 -8.55 -19.65 13.42
N GLY A 52 -8.17 -19.34 14.66
CA GLY A 52 -7.67 -18.01 15.04
C GLY A 52 -6.42 -17.62 14.24
N PHE A 53 -5.39 -18.46 14.22
CA PHE A 53 -4.15 -18.17 13.51
C PHE A 53 -4.33 -18.14 11.99
N SER A 54 -5.11 -19.05 11.41
CA SER A 54 -5.39 -19.05 9.96
C SER A 54 -6.15 -17.80 9.52
N LEU A 55 -7.17 -17.37 10.26
CA LEU A 55 -7.91 -16.14 9.97
C LEU A 55 -7.04 -14.90 10.14
N GLY A 56 -6.21 -14.85 11.17
CA GLY A 56 -5.25 -13.76 11.37
C GLY A 56 -4.22 -13.68 10.25
N PHE A 57 -3.73 -14.83 9.80
CA PHE A 57 -2.82 -14.95 8.66
C PHE A 57 -3.48 -14.47 7.36
N LEU A 58 -4.66 -14.98 7.03
CA LEU A 58 -5.43 -14.60 5.85
C LEU A 58 -5.75 -13.10 5.86
N GLY A 59 -6.17 -12.55 7.01
CA GLY A 59 -6.44 -11.12 7.16
C GLY A 59 -5.23 -10.26 6.83
N ARG A 60 -4.01 -10.70 7.22
CA ARG A 60 -2.77 -10.01 6.85
C ARG A 60 -2.43 -10.14 5.37
N VAL A 61 -2.63 -11.31 4.79
CA VAL A 61 -2.39 -11.56 3.36
C VAL A 61 -3.32 -10.71 2.49
N PHE A 62 -4.61 -10.59 2.83
CA PHE A 62 -5.56 -9.76 2.07
C PHE A 62 -5.29 -8.25 2.15
N ARG A 63 -4.42 -7.80 3.05
CA ARG A 63 -4.07 -6.38 3.22
C ARG A 63 -3.03 -5.89 2.21
N THR A 64 -2.63 -6.72 1.24
CA THR A 64 -1.63 -6.36 0.23
C THR A 64 -2.15 -5.35 -0.78
N GLU A 65 -1.39 -4.27 -0.97
CA GLU A 65 -1.73 -3.19 -1.89
C GLU A 65 -1.41 -3.61 -3.34
N THR A 66 -2.42 -4.08 -4.06
CA THR A 66 -2.29 -4.53 -5.46
C THR A 66 -2.24 -3.38 -6.48
N ILE A 67 -2.57 -2.15 -6.08
CA ILE A 67 -2.77 -1.01 -6.99
C ILE A 67 -1.47 -0.30 -7.39
N SER A 68 -0.33 -0.65 -6.80
CA SER A 68 0.89 0.18 -6.89
C SER A 68 2.01 -0.36 -7.83
N GLY A 69 1.67 -1.27 -8.75
CA GLY A 69 2.57 -1.89 -9.71
C GLY A 69 3.09 -3.26 -9.24
N ALA A 70 3.31 -4.21 -10.17
CA ALA A 70 3.58 -5.61 -9.85
C ALA A 70 4.74 -5.83 -8.87
N GLY A 71 5.85 -5.09 -9.02
CA GLY A 71 6.98 -5.18 -8.09
C GLY A 71 6.68 -4.63 -6.68
N ARG A 72 5.81 -3.62 -6.57
CA ARG A 72 5.42 -3.03 -5.28
C ARG A 72 4.35 -3.86 -4.57
N ALA A 73 3.45 -4.48 -5.33
CA ALA A 73 2.50 -5.48 -4.83
C ALA A 73 3.25 -6.71 -4.26
N LEU A 74 4.30 -7.17 -4.96
CA LEU A 74 5.11 -8.31 -4.51
C LEU A 74 5.90 -7.99 -3.23
N VAL A 75 6.52 -6.80 -3.15
CA VAL A 75 7.20 -6.36 -1.91
C VAL A 75 6.20 -6.16 -0.76
N SER A 76 5.05 -5.54 -1.01
CA SER A 76 3.97 -5.39 -0.03
C SER A 76 3.47 -6.75 0.47
N PHE A 77 3.34 -7.73 -0.43
CA PHE A 77 2.97 -9.10 -0.09
C PHE A 77 4.01 -9.79 0.78
N LEU A 78 5.29 -9.77 0.39
CA LEU A 78 6.34 -10.38 1.20
C LEU A 78 6.44 -9.72 2.59
N TRP A 79 6.26 -8.40 2.68
CA TRP A 79 6.28 -7.72 3.97
C TRP A 79 5.07 -8.05 4.85
N ASN A 80 3.86 -8.07 4.27
CA ASN A 80 2.67 -8.50 4.99
C ASN A 80 2.77 -9.96 5.46
N LEU A 81 3.37 -10.83 4.64
CA LEU A 81 3.60 -12.23 4.96
C LEU A 81 4.62 -12.38 6.11
N THR A 82 5.71 -11.58 6.09
CA THR A 82 6.68 -11.51 7.20
C THR A 82 5.99 -11.11 8.50
N TRP A 83 5.19 -10.05 8.48
CA TRP A 83 4.43 -9.60 9.65
C TRP A 83 3.37 -10.62 10.11
N ALA A 84 2.80 -11.40 9.20
CA ALA A 84 1.88 -12.47 9.55
C ALA A 84 2.60 -13.57 10.35
N PHE A 85 3.77 -14.02 9.89
CA PHE A 85 4.57 -15.00 10.63
C PHE A 85 5.02 -14.49 12.00
N VAL A 86 5.53 -13.26 12.07
CA VAL A 86 5.92 -12.62 13.34
C VAL A 86 4.72 -12.51 14.28
N GLY A 87 3.55 -12.13 13.77
CA GLY A 87 2.32 -12.06 14.56
C GLY A 87 1.89 -13.41 15.13
N ILE A 88 2.00 -14.49 14.35
CA ILE A 88 1.72 -15.85 14.83
C ILE A 88 2.73 -16.27 15.89
N ILE A 89 4.03 -16.04 15.68
CA ILE A 89 5.08 -16.37 16.66
C ILE A 89 4.81 -15.67 18.00
N LEU A 90 4.55 -14.36 17.97
CA LEU A 90 4.20 -13.59 19.15
C LEU A 90 2.90 -14.08 19.79
N GLY A 91 1.89 -14.43 18.98
CA GLY A 91 0.64 -15.00 19.46
C GLY A 91 0.83 -16.33 20.18
N ILE A 92 1.62 -17.25 19.62
CA ILE A 92 1.98 -18.53 20.27
C ILE A 92 2.69 -18.27 21.59
N TRP A 93 3.63 -17.33 21.63
CA TRP A 93 4.37 -16.99 22.85
C TRP A 93 3.46 -16.41 23.94
N ILE A 94 2.62 -15.42 23.60
CA ILE A 94 1.66 -14.80 24.54
C ILE A 94 0.64 -15.83 25.04
N LEU A 95 0.03 -16.60 24.14
CA LEU A 95 -0.99 -17.58 24.53
C LEU A 95 -0.40 -18.77 25.29
N GLY A 96 0.84 -19.16 24.97
CA GLY A 96 1.60 -20.14 25.75
C GLY A 96 1.90 -19.65 27.16
N TRP A 97 2.29 -18.38 27.31
CA TRP A 97 2.47 -17.75 28.62
C TRP A 97 1.15 -17.69 29.41
N VAL A 98 0.04 -17.30 28.77
CA VAL A 98 -1.30 -17.31 29.40
C VAL A 98 -1.73 -18.72 29.82
N ALA A 99 -1.47 -19.75 29.00
CA ALA A 99 -1.75 -21.14 29.37
C ALA A 99 -0.98 -21.55 30.64
N SER A 100 0.30 -21.18 30.70
CA SER A 100 1.13 -21.45 31.87
C SER A 100 0.59 -20.78 33.14
N LEU A 101 0.02 -19.58 33.05
CA LEU A 101 -0.62 -18.90 34.18
C LEU A 101 -1.91 -19.59 34.63
N GLN A 102 -2.63 -20.22 33.70
CA GLN A 102 -3.85 -20.98 33.97
C GLN A 102 -3.57 -22.43 34.38
N SER A 103 -2.31 -22.82 34.57
CA SER A 103 -1.87 -24.21 34.81
C SER A 103 -2.35 -25.20 33.73
N ASP A 104 -2.62 -24.71 32.52
CA ASP A 104 -3.11 -25.50 31.39
C ASP A 104 -1.98 -25.78 30.39
N ILE A 105 -2.08 -26.90 29.67
CA ILE A 105 -1.05 -27.34 28.73
C ILE A 105 -1.34 -26.74 27.35
N PHE A 106 -0.45 -25.86 26.89
CA PHE A 106 -0.55 -25.33 25.52
C PHE A 106 -0.31 -26.46 24.50
N PRO A 107 -1.10 -26.55 23.41
CA PRO A 107 -0.99 -27.65 22.46
C PRO A 107 0.41 -27.76 21.83
N ALA A 108 1.09 -28.88 22.09
CA ALA A 108 2.45 -29.14 21.59
C ALA A 108 2.55 -29.11 20.05
N ALA A 109 1.47 -29.49 19.35
CA ALA A 109 1.40 -29.41 17.90
C ALA A 109 1.64 -27.98 17.39
N ILE A 110 1.09 -26.96 18.05
CA ILE A 110 1.20 -25.57 17.61
C ILE A 110 2.56 -25.00 18.03
N SER A 111 3.03 -25.29 19.25
CA SER A 111 4.33 -24.80 19.71
C SER A 111 5.49 -25.40 18.89
N SER A 112 5.36 -26.64 18.42
CA SER A 112 6.35 -27.31 17.55
C SER A 112 6.57 -26.60 16.21
N TRP A 113 5.63 -25.77 15.76
CA TRP A 113 5.74 -25.03 14.51
C TRP A 113 6.57 -23.74 14.63
N THR A 114 6.84 -23.29 15.86
CA THR A 114 7.57 -22.04 16.12
C THR A 114 8.92 -21.97 15.39
N PRO A 115 9.78 -23.01 15.40
CA PRO A 115 11.04 -22.99 14.64
C PRO A 115 10.82 -22.80 13.14
N SER A 116 9.86 -23.53 12.55
CA SER A 116 9.53 -23.42 11.12
C SER A 116 8.99 -22.03 10.77
N LEU A 117 8.15 -21.44 11.64
CA LEU A 117 7.63 -20.08 11.47
C LEU A 117 8.75 -19.03 11.54
N VAL A 118 9.73 -19.21 12.43
CA VAL A 118 10.90 -18.32 12.53
C VAL A 118 11.72 -18.38 11.25
N VAL A 119 12.02 -19.59 10.76
CA VAL A 119 12.75 -19.78 9.49
C VAL A 119 11.97 -19.14 8.33
N ALA A 120 10.66 -19.34 8.26
CA ALA A 120 9.82 -18.73 7.23
C ALA A 120 9.80 -17.19 7.32
N ALA A 121 9.70 -16.63 8.53
CA ALA A 121 9.75 -15.18 8.74
C ALA A 121 11.08 -14.58 8.27
N ILE A 122 12.20 -15.24 8.57
CA ILE A 122 13.53 -14.80 8.14
C ILE A 122 13.65 -14.92 6.62
N ALA A 123 13.28 -16.05 6.03
CA ALA A 123 13.37 -16.29 4.59
C ALA A 123 12.54 -15.28 3.79
N VAL A 124 11.29 -15.05 4.19
CA VAL A 124 10.39 -14.10 3.53
C VAL A 124 10.83 -12.65 3.79
N GLY A 125 11.29 -12.33 5.00
CA GLY A 125 11.80 -11.00 5.33
C GLY A 125 13.05 -10.64 4.52
N LEU A 126 14.01 -11.57 4.41
CA LEU A 126 15.17 -11.40 3.54
C LEU A 126 14.79 -11.32 2.07
N GLY A 127 13.80 -12.11 1.63
CA GLY A 127 13.24 -12.03 0.28
C GLY A 127 12.61 -10.66 -0.03
N ALA A 128 11.83 -10.10 0.91
CA ALA A 128 11.27 -8.76 0.79
C ALA A 128 12.37 -7.69 0.70
N TYR A 129 13.40 -7.81 1.54
CA TYR A 129 14.53 -6.89 1.54
C TYR A 129 15.33 -6.97 0.24
N ALA A 130 15.62 -8.18 -0.25
CA ALA A 130 16.32 -8.40 -1.51
C ALA A 130 15.54 -7.84 -2.70
N THR A 131 14.23 -8.12 -2.79
CA THR A 131 13.36 -7.61 -3.86
C THR A 131 13.24 -6.08 -3.84
N GLN A 132 13.24 -5.47 -2.65
CA GLN A 132 13.29 -4.02 -2.51
C GLN A 132 14.65 -3.44 -2.96
N ARG A 133 15.77 -4.07 -2.55
CA ARG A 133 17.13 -3.63 -2.88
C ARG A 133 17.46 -3.79 -4.38
N LEU A 134 16.92 -4.83 -5.03
CA LEU A 134 17.04 -5.08 -6.47
C LEU A 134 16.27 -4.07 -7.34
N GLY A 135 15.52 -3.14 -6.73
CA GLY A 135 14.86 -2.07 -7.47
C GLY A 135 13.56 -2.50 -8.16
N LEU A 136 13.02 -3.69 -7.87
CA LEU A 136 11.67 -4.05 -8.32
C LEU A 136 10.59 -3.16 -7.67
N ALA A 137 10.90 -2.59 -6.51
CA ALA A 137 10.12 -1.53 -5.85
C ALA A 137 10.79 -0.14 -5.94
N ARG A 138 11.76 0.07 -6.85
CA ARG A 138 12.30 1.43 -7.08
C ARG A 138 11.11 2.29 -7.42
N ARG A 139 10.91 3.38 -6.65
CA ARG A 139 10.05 4.49 -7.05
C ARG A 139 10.30 4.66 -8.55
N TRP A 140 9.26 4.55 -9.36
CA TRP A 140 9.22 5.25 -10.63
C TRP A 140 9.33 6.73 -10.25
N ARG A 141 10.56 7.17 -9.92
CA ARG A 141 10.91 8.56 -9.76
C ARG A 141 10.42 9.15 -11.08
N ALA A 142 9.52 10.12 -10.96
CA ALA A 142 9.15 11.01 -12.03
C ALA A 142 10.44 11.36 -12.77
N THR A 143 10.71 10.69 -13.90
CA THR A 143 11.97 10.87 -14.61
C THR A 143 11.91 12.30 -15.11
N PRO A 144 12.82 13.18 -14.66
CA PRO A 144 12.83 14.54 -15.15
C PRO A 144 12.97 14.47 -16.66
N PHE A 145 12.07 15.12 -17.38
CA PHE A 145 12.14 15.25 -18.82
C PHE A 145 12.44 16.70 -19.17
N ILE A 146 13.15 16.92 -20.27
CA ILE A 146 13.46 18.27 -20.74
C ILE A 146 12.27 18.74 -21.57
N VAL A 147 11.72 19.90 -21.20
CA VAL A 147 10.73 20.63 -21.99
C VAL A 147 11.48 21.69 -22.75
N THR A 148 11.50 21.54 -24.07
CA THR A 148 12.15 22.50 -24.97
C THR A 148 11.39 23.83 -24.98
N GLU A 149 12.12 24.93 -25.13
CA GLU A 149 11.58 26.26 -25.33
C GLU A 149 10.45 26.28 -26.37
N GLY A 150 9.36 27.01 -26.06
CA GLY A 150 8.20 27.15 -26.94
C GLY A 150 7.21 25.97 -26.96
N LYS A 151 7.54 24.82 -26.33
CA LYS A 151 6.59 23.72 -26.11
C LYS A 151 6.04 23.75 -24.68
N GLY A 152 4.76 23.44 -24.53
CA GLY A 152 4.14 23.29 -23.22
C GLY A 152 2.74 22.68 -23.36
N PRO A 153 2.20 22.12 -22.26
CA PRO A 153 0.93 21.41 -22.31
C PRO A 153 -0.21 22.38 -22.64
N THR A 154 -0.98 22.06 -23.68
CA THR A 154 -2.14 22.84 -24.12
C THR A 154 -3.41 22.32 -23.46
N MET A 155 -4.20 23.22 -22.85
CA MET A 155 -5.56 22.93 -22.41
C MET A 155 -6.54 23.65 -23.34
N GLU A 156 -7.79 23.18 -23.43
CA GLU A 156 -8.86 23.89 -24.13
C GLU A 156 -8.94 25.35 -23.66
N GLY A 157 -8.53 26.28 -24.53
CA GLY A 157 -8.55 27.73 -24.28
C GLY A 157 -7.28 28.34 -23.67
N THR A 158 -6.29 27.53 -23.23
CA THR A 158 -5.07 28.04 -22.57
C THR A 158 -3.81 27.39 -23.14
N LYS A 159 -2.89 28.23 -23.65
CA LYS A 159 -1.61 27.77 -24.19
C LYS A 159 -0.52 28.11 -23.17
N LEU A 160 0.14 27.07 -22.65
CA LEU A 160 1.34 27.21 -21.82
C LEU A 160 2.55 27.04 -22.73
N THR A 161 3.48 27.98 -22.70
CA THR A 161 4.76 27.88 -23.41
C THR A 161 5.88 28.20 -22.44
N VAL A 162 6.91 27.35 -22.42
CA VAL A 162 8.09 27.60 -21.59
C VAL A 162 9.00 28.60 -22.30
N LYS A 163 9.54 29.58 -21.56
CA LYS A 163 10.42 30.63 -22.12
C LYS A 163 11.84 30.16 -22.43
N HIS A 164 12.31 29.12 -21.75
CA HIS A 164 13.65 28.51 -21.92
C HIS A 164 13.55 27.00 -21.80
N ASP A 165 14.60 26.26 -22.11
CA ASP A 165 14.64 24.82 -21.82
C ASP A 165 14.56 24.58 -20.31
N THR A 166 13.58 23.78 -19.87
CA THR A 166 13.36 23.54 -18.44
C THR A 166 13.12 22.08 -18.13
N VAL A 167 13.33 21.73 -16.85
CA VAL A 167 13.04 20.40 -16.35
C VAL A 167 11.58 20.31 -15.96
N GLY A 168 10.87 19.37 -16.59
CA GLY A 168 9.54 18.93 -16.22
C GLY A 168 9.61 17.71 -15.30
N MET A 169 8.92 17.78 -14.15
CA MET A 169 8.69 16.63 -13.28
C MET A 169 7.24 16.15 -13.43
N PRO A 170 6.97 14.95 -13.96
CA PRO A 170 5.59 14.48 -14.10
C PRO A 170 4.94 14.22 -12.74
N ILE A 171 3.75 14.76 -12.54
CA ILE A 171 2.87 14.47 -11.41
C ILE A 171 2.02 13.26 -11.80
N ARG A 172 2.21 12.15 -11.09
CA ARG A 172 1.48 10.91 -11.34
C ARG A 172 0.57 10.57 -10.17
N ARG A 173 -0.66 10.17 -10.47
CA ARG A 173 -1.60 9.59 -9.51
C ARG A 173 -2.08 8.27 -10.08
N GLU A 174 -1.99 7.20 -9.28
CA GLU A 174 -2.48 5.86 -9.65
C GLU A 174 -1.95 5.35 -11.00
N GLY A 175 -0.67 5.65 -11.31
CA GLY A 175 -0.01 5.19 -12.55
C GLY A 175 -0.30 6.03 -13.79
N ARG A 176 -1.18 7.04 -13.73
CA ARG A 176 -1.44 7.99 -14.81
C ARG A 176 -0.75 9.33 -14.56
N THR A 177 -0.19 9.94 -15.60
CA THR A 177 0.33 11.31 -15.53
C THR A 177 -0.85 12.27 -15.51
N ILE A 178 -1.04 12.96 -14.38
CA ILE A 178 -2.15 13.92 -14.16
C ILE A 178 -1.69 15.37 -14.31
N GLY A 179 -0.42 15.59 -14.60
CA GLY A 179 0.17 16.90 -14.82
C GLY A 179 1.70 16.85 -14.77
N CYS A 180 2.34 18.02 -14.76
CA CYS A 180 3.76 18.16 -14.50
C CYS A 180 4.08 19.42 -13.70
N VAL A 181 5.20 19.41 -12.98
CA VAL A 181 5.83 20.61 -12.41
C VAL A 181 6.90 21.06 -13.39
N LEU A 182 6.81 22.28 -13.89
CA LEU A 182 7.83 22.91 -14.72
C LEU A 182 8.70 23.77 -13.81
N MET A 183 10.02 23.55 -13.86
CA MET A 183 10.98 24.21 -12.97
C MET A 183 11.50 25.55 -13.48
N GLY A 184 11.08 26.00 -14.66
CA GLY A 184 11.40 27.34 -15.16
C GLY A 184 10.16 28.13 -15.57
N GLU A 185 10.40 29.35 -16.04
CA GLU A 185 9.34 30.32 -16.32
C GLU A 185 8.41 29.87 -17.46
N VAL A 186 7.11 30.03 -17.24
CA VAL A 186 6.08 29.66 -18.20
C VAL A 186 5.29 30.91 -18.57
N SER A 187 5.13 31.17 -19.85
CA SER A 187 4.17 32.15 -20.35
C SER A 187 2.84 31.47 -20.66
N THR A 188 1.76 32.08 -20.21
CA THR A 188 0.40 31.55 -20.34
C THR A 188 -0.43 32.51 -21.18
N THR A 189 -1.02 32.01 -22.26
CA THR A 189 -1.94 32.79 -23.11
C THR A 189 -3.36 32.29 -22.91
N PHE A 190 -4.27 33.19 -22.53
CA PHE A 190 -5.69 32.93 -22.35
C PHE A 190 -6.51 33.73 -23.35
N LYS A 191 -7.46 33.09 -24.04
CA LYS A 191 -8.46 33.80 -24.85
C LYS A 191 -9.60 34.25 -23.96
N THR A 192 -9.81 35.55 -23.86
CA THR A 192 -10.99 36.15 -23.20
C THR A 192 -11.92 36.75 -24.25
N PRO A 193 -13.21 36.97 -23.94
CA PRO A 193 -14.15 37.66 -24.85
C PRO A 193 -13.68 39.07 -25.27
N MET A 194 -12.76 39.69 -24.52
CA MET A 194 -12.20 41.02 -24.80
C MET A 194 -10.84 40.98 -25.53
N GLY A 195 -10.31 39.79 -25.83
CA GLY A 195 -9.03 39.62 -26.51
C GLY A 195 -8.12 38.57 -25.87
N THR A 196 -6.96 38.34 -26.47
CA THR A 196 -5.92 37.46 -25.92
C THR A 196 -5.11 38.17 -24.85
N VAL A 197 -5.04 37.59 -23.65
CA VAL A 197 -4.22 38.07 -22.54
C VAL A 197 -3.06 37.09 -22.33
N SER A 198 -1.84 37.61 -22.30
CA SER A 198 -0.63 36.85 -21.99
C SER A 198 -0.04 37.27 -20.65
N ALA A 199 0.23 36.31 -19.77
CA ALA A 199 0.89 36.53 -18.49
C ALA A 199 2.14 35.65 -18.37
N SER A 200 3.17 36.13 -17.68
CA SER A 200 4.35 35.34 -17.32
C SER A 200 4.20 34.84 -15.88
N LEU A 201 4.31 33.53 -15.68
CA LEU A 201 4.32 32.91 -14.36
C LEU A 201 5.77 32.60 -13.95
N PRO A 202 6.21 33.07 -12.77
CA PRO A 202 7.52 32.71 -12.23
C PRO A 202 7.54 31.22 -11.86
N ALA A 203 8.73 30.61 -11.96
CA ALA A 203 8.93 29.21 -11.59
C ALA A 203 8.85 28.99 -10.06
N PRO A 204 8.47 27.79 -9.58
CA PRO A 204 8.00 26.62 -10.33
C PRO A 204 6.49 26.66 -10.61
N VAL A 205 6.08 26.16 -11.78
CA VAL A 205 4.67 26.15 -12.22
C VAL A 205 4.12 24.73 -12.21
N THR A 206 2.97 24.52 -11.56
CA THR A 206 2.29 23.22 -11.49
C THR A 206 1.10 23.15 -12.45
N THR A 207 0.98 22.05 -13.19
CA THR A 207 -0.07 21.84 -14.20
C THR A 207 -0.98 20.66 -13.84
N VAL A 208 -1.46 20.64 -12.59
CA VAL A 208 -2.33 19.56 -12.09
C VAL A 208 -3.70 19.65 -12.78
N GLY A 209 -4.15 18.55 -13.38
CA GLY A 209 -5.42 18.48 -14.12
C GLY A 209 -5.28 18.71 -15.63
N ILE A 210 -4.05 18.89 -16.13
CA ILE A 210 -3.77 19.06 -17.56
C ILE A 210 -3.21 17.74 -18.10
N PRO A 211 -3.90 17.03 -19.03
CA PRO A 211 -3.34 15.85 -19.65
C PRO A 211 -2.09 16.24 -20.46
N PHE A 212 -0.94 15.75 -20.05
CA PHE A 212 0.32 16.01 -20.73
C PHE A 212 0.38 15.15 -22.00
N GLN A 213 0.23 15.78 -23.16
CA GLN A 213 0.61 15.17 -24.45
C GLN A 213 2.09 15.48 -24.66
N GLY A 214 2.94 14.53 -24.29
CA GLY A 214 4.36 14.53 -24.63
C GLY A 214 4.59 13.90 -26.00
#